data_AF-A0A8J3RA74-F1
#
_entry.id   AF-A0A8J3RA74-F1
#
_cell.length_a   1.000
_cell.length_b   1.000
_cell.length_c   1.000
_cell.angle_alpha   90.00
_cell.angle_beta   90.00
_cell.angle_gamma   90.00
#
_symmetry.space_group_name_H-M   'P 1'
#
loop_
_entity.id
_entity.type
_entity.pdbx_description
1 polymer ?
#
loop_
_entity_poly.entity_id
_entity_poly.type
_entity_poly.pdbx_seq_one_letter_code
_entity_poly.pdbx_strand_id
1 'polypeptide(L)'
;MTNQTDNFPDLMSDDSFEVVMRGYSRRQVHDYMVRTRNQIRDLEERLARTIDQAEQSRLELAEARRKLTESPQNPDELGERLSQILKLAHEEAAANKQASETEATRLRDNAVAEAERLVASAREQADAIRVAAQEEVERRIADATATADRLLAQAGADAEEALGTARAEAEETRQSARAEADRVLGEARSRADAILGAAQQRVAALDEHTGRRVAQLTDTHTEVVRRLTEIGSVVGGLMQWEAAAGPLIDEAVVLPPAPYQPYPQQAHQSGRPAAPEEAQPSSEPVTRAENAMNEQDHGAAVEDLDLRMIVEDTRPGEQTSVPSESMIAGSMVESGIMESEMTEDTDVDFGRVRRQSDEQEPMRG
;
A
#
# COMPACT_ATOMS: atom_id res chain seq x y z
N MET A 1 -117.59 -19.79 -21.32
CA MET A 1 -118.10 -20.31 -20.03
C MET A 1 -118.85 -19.18 -19.36
N THR A 2 -120.11 -19.45 -19.06
CA THR A 2 -121.10 -18.61 -18.38
C THR A 2 -120.56 -18.13 -17.03
N ASN A 3 -120.34 -16.83 -16.87
CA ASN A 3 -120.28 -16.22 -15.54
C ASN A 3 -121.63 -15.60 -15.25
N GLN A 4 -122.33 -16.32 -14.39
CA GLN A 4 -123.62 -16.04 -13.81
C GLN A 4 -123.51 -14.72 -13.03
N THR A 5 -124.17 -13.67 -13.52
CA THR A 5 -124.40 -12.46 -12.73
C THR A 5 -125.43 -12.83 -11.67
N ASP A 6 -124.97 -13.28 -10.50
CA ASP A 6 -125.82 -13.38 -9.33
C ASP A 6 -126.25 -11.96 -8.95
N ASN A 7 -127.47 -11.66 -9.40
CA ASN A 7 -128.21 -10.45 -9.18
C ASN A 7 -128.57 -10.38 -7.69
N PHE A 8 -127.68 -9.82 -6.87
CA PHE A 8 -127.98 -9.49 -5.48
C PHE A 8 -128.91 -8.27 -5.47
N PRO A 9 -130.20 -8.45 -5.13
CA PRO A 9 -131.16 -7.36 -5.11
C PRO A 9 -130.95 -6.56 -3.82
N ASP A 10 -130.70 -5.27 -3.98
CA ASP A 10 -131.11 -4.17 -3.11
C ASP A 10 -131.14 -4.44 -1.58
N LEU A 11 -129.97 -4.76 -1.01
CA LEU A 11 -129.75 -4.76 0.45
C LEU A 11 -129.53 -3.33 1.01
N MET A 12 -129.80 -2.27 0.23
CA MET A 12 -129.50 -0.90 0.64
C MET A 12 -130.52 -0.28 1.61
N SER A 13 -131.54 -1.04 2.03
CA SER A 13 -132.69 -0.48 2.76
C SER A 13 -132.88 -0.96 4.21
N ASP A 14 -132.06 -1.87 4.74
CA ASP A 14 -132.28 -2.45 6.09
C ASP A 14 -131.06 -2.41 7.02
N ASP A 15 -130.21 -1.39 6.88
CA ASP A 15 -129.06 -1.17 7.76
C ASP A 15 -129.47 -0.52 9.10
N SER A 16 -130.52 -1.05 9.74
CA SER A 16 -130.97 -0.66 11.07
C SER A 16 -130.72 -1.79 12.07
N PHE A 17 -129.76 -1.57 12.96
CA PHE A 17 -129.42 -2.54 14.00
C PHE A 17 -130.44 -2.49 15.17
N GLU A 18 -130.69 -3.64 15.78
CA GLU A 18 -131.54 -3.79 16.98
C GLU A 18 -130.94 -3.04 18.19
N VAL A 19 -131.77 -2.32 18.97
CA VAL A 19 -131.31 -1.49 20.10
C VAL A 19 -131.48 -2.24 21.43
N VAL A 20 -130.36 -2.66 22.01
CA VAL A 20 -130.31 -3.38 23.30
C VAL A 20 -129.80 -2.44 24.41
N MET A 21 -130.31 -2.57 25.65
CA MET A 21 -130.04 -1.66 26.80
C MET A 21 -128.55 -1.44 27.15
N ARG A 22 -127.64 -2.31 26.72
CA ARG A 22 -126.17 -2.09 26.67
C ARG A 22 -125.67 -2.50 25.28
N GLY A 23 -125.34 -1.53 24.44
CA GLY A 23 -124.86 -1.75 23.07
C GLY A 23 -124.02 -0.59 22.55
N TYR A 24 -123.47 -0.74 21.35
CA TYR A 24 -122.73 0.34 20.68
C TYR A 24 -123.64 1.53 20.37
N SER A 25 -123.08 2.74 20.46
CA SER A 25 -123.84 3.96 20.17
C SER A 25 -124.34 3.94 18.72
N ARG A 26 -125.66 4.02 18.53
CA ARG A 26 -126.30 4.05 17.19
C ARG A 26 -125.68 5.11 16.27
N ARG A 27 -125.30 6.26 16.81
CA ARG A 27 -124.63 7.33 16.05
C ARG A 27 -123.24 6.90 15.58
N GLN A 28 -122.43 6.31 16.46
CA GLN A 28 -121.10 5.82 16.09
C GLN A 28 -121.16 4.71 15.05
N VAL A 29 -122.14 3.80 15.16
CA VAL A 29 -122.36 2.75 14.16
C VAL A 29 -122.78 3.35 12.83
N HIS A 30 -123.73 4.29 12.81
CA HIS A 30 -124.12 4.97 11.57
C HIS A 30 -122.95 5.73 10.94
N ASP A 31 -122.17 6.48 11.73
CA ASP A 31 -120.97 7.18 11.28
C ASP A 31 -119.93 6.19 10.70
N TYR A 32 -119.79 5.00 11.29
CA TYR A 32 -118.93 3.93 10.78
C TYR A 32 -119.46 3.28 9.50
N MET A 33 -120.78 3.09 9.37
CA MET A 33 -121.39 2.56 8.15
C MET A 33 -121.27 3.53 6.98
N VAL A 34 -121.52 4.83 7.22
CA VAL A 34 -121.31 5.86 6.20
C VAL A 34 -119.84 5.88 5.77
N ARG A 35 -118.89 5.79 6.71
CA ARG A 35 -117.47 5.65 6.39
C ARG A 35 -117.18 4.39 5.58
N THR A 36 -117.73 3.25 5.95
CA THR A 36 -117.51 1.96 5.28
C THR A 36 -118.09 1.97 3.87
N ARG A 37 -119.31 2.50 3.67
CA ARG A 37 -119.91 2.66 2.34
C ARG A 37 -119.10 3.63 1.47
N ASN A 38 -118.59 4.73 2.04
CA ASN A 38 -117.69 5.63 1.32
C ASN A 38 -116.38 4.93 0.94
N GLN A 39 -115.84 4.08 1.82
CA GLN A 39 -114.63 3.29 1.54
C GLN A 39 -114.88 2.24 0.45
N ILE A 40 -116.04 1.56 0.47
CA ILE A 40 -116.43 0.62 -0.59
C ILE A 40 -116.53 1.36 -1.92
N ARG A 41 -117.23 2.50 -1.94
CA ARG A 41 -117.35 3.33 -3.14
C ARG A 41 -115.98 3.81 -3.65
N ASP A 42 -115.08 4.25 -2.77
CA ASP A 42 -113.73 4.66 -3.17
C ASP A 42 -112.89 3.50 -3.71
N LEU A 43 -113.02 2.31 -3.12
CA LEU A 43 -112.37 1.09 -3.63
C LEU A 43 -112.93 0.66 -4.98
N GLU A 44 -114.24 0.73 -5.19
CA GLU A 44 -114.90 0.46 -6.47
C GLU A 44 -114.47 1.46 -7.54
N GLU A 45 -114.47 2.76 -7.22
CA GLU A 45 -113.98 3.81 -8.12
C GLU A 45 -112.49 3.61 -8.43
N ARG A 46 -111.68 3.18 -7.44
CA ARG A 46 -110.27 2.85 -7.66
C ARG A 46 -110.11 1.61 -8.54
N LEU A 47 -110.92 0.57 -8.35
CA LEU A 47 -110.92 -0.64 -9.17
C LEU A 47 -111.28 -0.31 -10.63
N ALA A 48 -112.34 0.46 -10.84
CA ALA A 48 -112.74 0.93 -12.16
C ALA A 48 -111.60 1.70 -12.85
N ARG A 49 -110.98 2.67 -12.14
CA ARG A 49 -109.81 3.40 -12.66
C ARG A 49 -108.65 2.48 -13.05
N THR A 50 -108.35 1.45 -12.24
CA THR A 50 -107.27 0.50 -12.57
C THR A 50 -107.61 -0.40 -13.75
N ILE A 51 -108.89 -0.77 -13.93
CA ILE A 51 -109.35 -1.56 -15.07
C ILE A 51 -109.23 -0.71 -16.34
N ASP A 52 -109.69 0.53 -16.32
CA ASP A 52 -109.58 1.45 -17.46
C ASP A 52 -108.10 1.67 -17.85
N GLN A 53 -107.20 1.83 -16.87
CA GLN A 53 -105.75 1.92 -17.11
C GLN A 53 -105.15 0.62 -17.70
N ALA A 54 -105.61 -0.54 -17.23
CA ALA A 54 -105.17 -1.83 -17.77
C ALA A 54 -105.68 -2.05 -19.20
N GLU A 55 -106.89 -1.58 -19.53
CA GLU A 55 -107.44 -1.61 -20.88
C GLU A 55 -106.71 -0.64 -21.81
N GLN A 56 -106.44 0.58 -21.36
CA GLN A 56 -105.65 1.57 -22.10
C GLN A 56 -104.24 1.04 -22.42
N SER A 57 -103.51 0.54 -21.42
CA SER A 57 -102.18 -0.04 -21.65
C SER A 57 -102.20 -1.28 -22.56
N ARG A 58 -103.26 -2.10 -22.50
CA ARG A 58 -103.45 -3.22 -23.45
C ARG A 58 -103.70 -2.72 -24.86
N LEU A 59 -104.47 -1.65 -25.04
CA LEU A 59 -104.69 -1.03 -26.34
C LEU A 59 -103.40 -0.42 -26.88
N GLU A 60 -102.61 0.27 -26.06
CA GLU A 60 -101.30 0.82 -26.46
C GLU A 60 -100.31 -0.28 -26.86
N LEU A 61 -100.25 -1.39 -26.12
CA LEU A 61 -99.42 -2.54 -26.48
C LEU A 61 -99.93 -3.23 -27.74
N ALA A 62 -101.25 -3.34 -27.90
CA ALA A 62 -101.85 -3.89 -29.11
C ALA A 62 -101.58 -2.98 -30.32
N GLU A 63 -101.64 -1.66 -30.15
CA GLU A 63 -101.32 -0.67 -31.17
C GLU A 63 -99.82 -0.66 -31.48
N ALA A 64 -98.94 -0.74 -30.49
CA ALA A 64 -97.49 -0.83 -30.70
C ALA A 64 -97.12 -2.15 -31.41
N ARG A 65 -97.74 -3.28 -31.03
CA ARG A 65 -97.59 -4.56 -31.72
C ARG A 65 -98.16 -4.52 -33.12
N ARG A 66 -99.31 -3.87 -33.31
CA ARG A 66 -99.92 -3.67 -34.62
C ARG A 66 -99.03 -2.78 -35.49
N LYS A 67 -98.46 -1.69 -34.97
CA LYS A 67 -97.46 -0.86 -35.67
C LYS A 67 -96.21 -1.66 -36.02
N LEU A 68 -95.72 -2.53 -35.14
CA LEU A 68 -94.59 -3.42 -35.44
C LEU A 68 -94.93 -4.49 -36.48
N THR A 69 -96.20 -4.90 -36.57
CA THR A 69 -96.68 -5.91 -37.53
C THR A 69 -97.08 -5.29 -38.88
N GLU A 70 -97.65 -4.08 -38.86
CA GLU A 70 -98.09 -3.27 -40.01
C GLU A 70 -96.96 -2.43 -40.61
N SER A 71 -95.91 -2.14 -39.83
CA SER A 71 -94.58 -1.82 -40.35
C SER A 71 -93.76 -3.10 -40.33
N PRO A 72 -93.96 -4.05 -41.27
CA PRO A 72 -92.89 -4.97 -41.56
C PRO A 72 -91.73 -4.06 -41.98
N GLN A 73 -90.73 -3.92 -41.10
CA GLN A 73 -89.40 -3.55 -41.54
C GLN A 73 -89.11 -4.56 -42.64
N ASN A 74 -89.19 -4.15 -43.91
CA ASN A 74 -89.06 -5.09 -45.01
C ASN A 74 -87.77 -5.86 -44.74
N PRO A 75 -87.80 -7.20 -44.63
CA PRO A 75 -86.61 -7.99 -44.29
C PRO A 75 -85.46 -7.70 -45.28
N ASP A 76 -85.82 -7.29 -46.50
CA ASP A 76 -84.91 -6.80 -47.52
C ASP A 76 -84.24 -5.46 -47.17
N GLU A 77 -84.97 -4.47 -46.62
CA GLU A 77 -84.41 -3.17 -46.18
C GLU A 77 -83.51 -3.31 -44.95
N LEU A 78 -83.85 -4.22 -44.03
CA LEU A 78 -82.98 -4.57 -42.90
C LEU A 78 -81.72 -5.28 -43.38
N GLY A 79 -81.83 -6.18 -44.36
CA GLY A 79 -80.70 -6.82 -45.01
C GLY A 79 -79.77 -5.81 -45.69
N GLU A 80 -80.34 -4.83 -46.39
CA GLU A 80 -79.59 -3.76 -47.04
C GLU A 80 -78.90 -2.85 -46.03
N ARG A 81 -79.60 -2.40 -44.98
CA ARG A 81 -79.01 -1.61 -43.89
C ARG A 81 -77.93 -2.39 -43.14
N LEU A 82 -78.14 -3.68 -42.86
CA LEU A 82 -77.15 -4.54 -42.21
C LEU A 82 -75.92 -4.72 -43.11
N SER A 83 -76.11 -4.93 -44.41
CA SER A 83 -75.01 -5.02 -45.38
C SER A 83 -74.19 -3.73 -45.42
N GLN A 84 -74.85 -2.57 -45.31
CA GLN A 84 -74.19 -1.27 -45.28
C GLN A 84 -73.46 -1.01 -43.97
N ILE A 85 -74.01 -1.43 -42.83
CA ILE A 85 -73.32 -1.39 -41.54
C ILE A 85 -72.09 -2.31 -41.58
N LEU A 86 -72.21 -3.53 -42.10
CA LEU A 86 -71.07 -4.46 -42.22
C LEU A 86 -70.00 -3.92 -43.16
N LYS A 87 -70.40 -3.30 -44.28
CA LYS A 87 -69.47 -2.66 -45.22
C LYS A 87 -68.74 -1.50 -44.55
N LEU A 88 -69.46 -0.61 -43.85
CA LEU A 88 -68.87 0.51 -43.12
C LEU A 88 -67.96 0.02 -41.99
N ALA A 89 -68.37 -0.99 -41.24
CA ALA A 89 -67.56 -1.60 -40.18
C ALA A 89 -66.30 -2.25 -40.75
N HIS A 90 -66.37 -2.88 -41.93
CA HIS A 90 -65.20 -3.43 -42.60
C HIS A 90 -64.25 -2.32 -43.09
N GLU A 91 -64.77 -1.25 -43.67
CA GLU A 91 -64.00 -0.07 -44.07
C GLU A 91 -63.36 0.62 -42.86
N GLU A 92 -64.07 0.77 -41.75
CA GLU A 92 -63.57 1.33 -40.50
C GLU A 92 -62.50 0.43 -39.87
N ALA A 93 -62.71 -0.89 -39.85
CA ALA A 93 -61.72 -1.84 -39.37
C ALA A 93 -60.44 -1.83 -40.23
N ALA A 94 -60.58 -1.75 -41.55
CA ALA A 94 -59.45 -1.64 -42.48
C ALA A 94 -58.69 -0.31 -42.27
N ALA A 95 -59.42 0.81 -42.13
CA ALA A 95 -58.83 2.11 -41.85
C ALA A 95 -58.09 2.13 -40.50
N ASN A 96 -58.69 1.55 -39.45
CA ASN A 96 -58.08 1.46 -38.13
C ASN A 96 -56.83 0.57 -38.15
N LYS A 97 -56.87 -0.55 -38.87
CA LYS A 97 -55.70 -1.42 -39.07
C LYS A 97 -54.58 -0.67 -39.79
N GLN A 98 -54.88 0.03 -40.88
CA GLN A 98 -53.88 0.81 -41.62
C GLN A 98 -53.30 1.94 -40.76
N ALA A 99 -54.13 2.63 -39.97
CA ALA A 99 -53.67 3.65 -39.03
C ALA A 99 -52.72 3.05 -37.99
N SER A 100 -53.11 1.94 -37.37
CA SER A 100 -52.30 1.22 -36.38
C SER A 100 -50.98 0.72 -36.95
N GLU A 101 -50.97 0.19 -38.17
CA GLU A 101 -49.74 -0.25 -38.87
C GLU A 101 -48.80 0.92 -39.16
N THR A 102 -49.37 2.07 -39.56
CA THR A 102 -48.60 3.29 -39.81
C THR A 102 -47.99 3.82 -38.52
N GLU A 103 -48.76 3.87 -37.43
CA GLU A 103 -48.28 4.28 -36.11
C GLU A 103 -47.22 3.32 -35.57
N ALA A 104 -47.44 2.02 -35.67
CA ALA A 104 -46.46 1.00 -35.26
C ALA A 104 -45.16 1.07 -36.07
N THR A 105 -45.24 1.44 -37.35
CA THR A 105 -44.04 1.65 -38.20
C THR A 105 -43.31 2.93 -37.78
N ARG A 106 -44.03 4.04 -37.60
CA ARG A 106 -43.45 5.30 -37.11
C ARG A 106 -42.78 5.13 -35.75
N LEU A 107 -43.41 4.41 -34.83
CA LEU A 107 -42.84 4.15 -33.50
C LEU A 107 -41.56 3.32 -33.61
N ARG A 108 -41.55 2.28 -34.46
CA ARG A 108 -40.35 1.47 -34.70
C ARG A 108 -39.22 2.30 -35.32
N ASP A 109 -39.51 3.10 -36.34
CA ASP A 109 -38.51 3.94 -37.00
C ASP A 109 -37.93 4.97 -36.03
N ASN A 110 -38.77 5.58 -35.19
CA ASN A 110 -38.34 6.51 -34.15
C ASN A 110 -37.46 5.81 -33.10
N ALA A 111 -37.85 4.62 -32.63
CA ALA A 111 -37.09 3.85 -31.66
C ALA A 111 -35.72 3.42 -32.23
N VAL A 112 -35.66 3.01 -33.51
CA VAL A 112 -34.40 2.68 -34.18
C VAL A 112 -33.52 3.92 -34.30
N ALA A 113 -34.06 5.05 -34.75
CA ALA A 113 -33.30 6.29 -34.88
C ALA A 113 -32.77 6.80 -33.52
N GLU A 114 -33.55 6.65 -32.45
CA GLU A 114 -33.11 7.00 -31.10
C GLU A 114 -32.02 6.04 -30.59
N ALA A 115 -32.19 4.73 -30.79
CA ALA A 115 -31.17 3.74 -30.45
C ALA A 115 -29.85 3.99 -31.18
N GLU A 116 -29.90 4.29 -32.48
CA GLU A 116 -28.71 4.63 -33.28
C GLU A 116 -28.02 5.90 -32.75
N ARG A 117 -28.78 6.94 -32.39
CA ARG A 117 -28.23 8.15 -31.78
C ARG A 117 -27.58 7.88 -30.43
N LEU A 118 -28.20 7.06 -29.58
CA LEU A 118 -27.65 6.69 -28.29
C LEU A 118 -26.35 5.89 -28.45
N VAL A 119 -26.32 4.92 -29.37
CA VAL A 119 -25.10 4.14 -29.66
C VAL A 119 -24.00 5.01 -30.23
N ALA A 120 -24.31 5.94 -31.13
CA ALA A 120 -23.33 6.88 -31.69
C ALA A 120 -22.75 7.78 -30.59
N SER A 121 -23.60 8.39 -29.75
CA SER A 121 -23.19 9.22 -28.63
C SER A 121 -22.35 8.45 -27.60
N ALA A 122 -22.76 7.23 -27.25
CA ALA A 122 -22.01 6.38 -26.32
C ALA A 122 -20.63 6.00 -26.88
N ARG A 123 -20.52 5.74 -28.20
CA ARG A 123 -19.23 5.48 -28.86
C ARG A 123 -18.33 6.70 -28.85
N GLU A 124 -18.85 7.87 -29.19
CA GLU A 124 -18.10 9.13 -29.17
C GLU A 124 -17.59 9.45 -27.76
N GLN A 125 -18.44 9.29 -26.74
CA GLN A 125 -18.04 9.45 -25.33
C GLN A 125 -16.97 8.44 -24.92
N ALA A 126 -17.12 7.17 -25.30
CA ALA A 126 -16.12 6.14 -25.00
C ALA A 126 -14.77 6.44 -25.68
N ASP A 127 -14.78 6.92 -26.92
CA ASP A 127 -13.57 7.29 -27.64
C ASP A 127 -12.92 8.54 -27.06
N ALA A 128 -13.70 9.56 -26.67
CA ALA A 128 -13.21 10.73 -25.96
C ALA A 128 -12.54 10.35 -24.62
N ILE A 129 -13.15 9.44 -23.85
CA ILE A 129 -12.58 8.93 -22.59
C ILE A 129 -11.27 8.17 -22.88
N ARG A 130 -11.21 7.34 -23.93
CA ARG A 130 -9.99 6.62 -24.31
C ARG A 130 -8.86 7.57 -24.67
N VAL A 131 -9.12 8.58 -25.51
CA VAL A 131 -8.12 9.57 -25.91
C VAL A 131 -7.64 10.36 -24.69
N ALA A 132 -8.56 10.86 -23.86
CA ALA A 132 -8.20 11.58 -22.64
C ALA A 132 -7.36 10.73 -21.67
N ALA A 133 -7.71 9.45 -21.51
CA ALA A 133 -6.95 8.52 -20.69
C ALA A 133 -5.55 8.23 -21.27
N GLN A 134 -5.44 8.08 -22.59
CA GLN A 134 -4.15 7.90 -23.28
C GLN A 134 -3.25 9.12 -23.10
N GLU A 135 -3.77 10.33 -23.33
CA GLU A 135 -3.01 11.57 -23.12
C GLU A 135 -2.56 11.75 -21.67
N GLU A 136 -3.39 11.38 -20.70
CA GLU A 136 -3.03 11.41 -19.28
C GLU A 136 -1.92 10.41 -18.95
N VAL A 137 -2.00 9.19 -19.50
CA VAL A 137 -0.94 8.18 -19.34
C VAL A 137 0.37 8.66 -19.98
N GLU A 138 0.32 9.21 -21.18
CA GLU A 138 1.50 9.75 -21.87
C GLU A 138 2.13 10.91 -21.09
N ARG A 139 1.31 11.84 -20.56
CA ARG A 139 1.78 12.92 -19.69
C ARG A 139 2.46 12.38 -18.43
N ARG A 140 1.86 11.39 -17.77
CA ARG A 140 2.45 10.76 -16.57
C ARG A 140 3.76 10.04 -16.88
N ILE A 141 3.85 9.34 -18.01
CA ILE A 141 5.09 8.70 -18.44
C ILE A 141 6.16 9.76 -18.71
N ALA A 142 5.83 10.85 -19.42
CA ALA A 142 6.76 11.95 -19.66
C ALA A 142 7.26 12.59 -18.36
N ASP A 143 6.38 12.83 -17.39
CA ASP A 143 6.76 13.39 -16.08
C ASP A 143 7.61 12.40 -15.26
N ALA A 144 7.24 11.12 -15.24
CA ALA A 144 8.00 10.07 -14.56
C ALA A 144 9.39 9.88 -15.16
N THR A 145 9.52 9.89 -16.49
CA THR A 145 10.82 9.82 -17.17
C THR A 145 11.67 11.07 -16.90
N ALA A 146 11.09 12.27 -17.01
CA ALA A 146 11.81 13.51 -16.72
C ALA A 146 12.28 13.62 -15.26
N THR A 147 11.50 13.11 -14.31
CA THR A 147 11.91 13.03 -12.90
C THR A 147 13.00 11.99 -12.69
N ALA A 148 12.90 10.82 -13.30
CA ALA A 148 13.95 9.79 -13.24
C ALA A 148 15.28 10.31 -13.81
N ASP A 149 15.24 10.98 -14.97
CA ASP A 149 16.43 11.56 -15.60
C ASP A 149 17.08 12.63 -14.71
N ARG A 150 16.29 13.49 -14.06
CA ARG A 150 16.80 14.47 -13.09
C ARG A 150 17.47 13.79 -11.89
N LEU A 151 16.86 12.73 -11.34
CA LEU A 151 17.44 11.99 -10.22
C LEU A 151 18.74 11.28 -10.61
N LEU A 152 18.80 10.70 -11.81
CA LEU A 152 20.02 10.08 -12.33
C LEU A 152 21.13 11.11 -12.56
N ALA A 153 20.80 12.26 -13.13
CA ALA A 153 21.74 13.35 -13.32
C ALA A 153 22.27 13.88 -11.98
N GLN A 154 21.39 14.07 -10.99
CA GLN A 154 21.76 14.50 -9.65
C GLN A 154 22.66 13.46 -8.97
N ALA A 155 22.26 12.18 -8.96
CA ALA A 155 23.04 11.11 -8.37
C ALA A 155 24.42 10.95 -9.06
N GLY A 156 24.48 11.17 -10.38
CA GLY A 156 25.73 11.21 -11.13
C GLY A 156 26.64 12.35 -10.68
N ALA A 157 26.10 13.56 -10.55
CA ALA A 157 26.84 14.72 -10.08
C ALA A 157 27.36 14.53 -8.64
N ASP A 158 26.49 14.05 -7.73
CA ASP A 158 26.86 13.79 -6.34
C ASP A 158 27.96 12.70 -6.24
N ALA A 159 27.87 11.66 -7.08
CA ALA A 159 28.90 10.62 -7.14
C ALA A 159 30.23 11.16 -7.68
N GLU A 160 30.22 12.02 -8.70
CA GLU A 160 31.42 12.67 -9.22
C GLU A 160 32.06 13.60 -8.18
N GLU A 161 31.26 14.36 -7.43
CA GLU A 161 31.73 15.22 -6.34
C GLU A 161 32.36 14.40 -5.21
N ALA A 162 31.70 13.32 -4.78
CA ALA A 162 32.23 12.42 -3.76
C ALA A 162 33.54 11.77 -4.19
N LEU A 163 33.63 11.31 -5.46
CA LEU A 163 34.87 10.77 -6.02
C LEU A 163 35.96 11.83 -6.14
N GLY A 164 35.61 13.07 -6.49
CA GLY A 164 36.53 14.21 -6.54
C GLY A 164 37.13 14.49 -5.17
N THR A 165 36.28 14.58 -4.15
CA THR A 165 36.68 14.81 -2.75
C THR A 165 37.56 13.68 -2.23
N ALA A 166 37.14 12.42 -2.39
CA ALA A 166 37.93 11.27 -1.94
C ALA A 166 39.30 11.19 -2.63
N ARG A 167 39.39 11.54 -3.92
CA ARG A 167 40.67 11.60 -4.65
C ARG A 167 41.55 12.73 -4.13
N ALA A 168 40.99 13.90 -3.83
CA ALA A 168 41.74 15.02 -3.27
C ALA A 168 42.31 14.68 -1.88
N GLU A 169 41.50 14.08 -1.00
CA GLU A 169 41.92 13.64 0.33
C GLU A 169 43.00 12.54 0.27
N ALA A 170 42.85 11.57 -0.64
CA ALA A 170 43.85 10.52 -0.85
C ALA A 170 45.18 11.11 -1.35
N GLU A 171 45.12 12.08 -2.26
CA GLU A 171 46.31 12.76 -2.78
C GLU A 171 46.99 13.61 -1.69
N GLU A 172 46.23 14.34 -0.89
CA GLU A 172 46.75 15.09 0.27
C GLU A 172 47.44 14.16 1.27
N THR A 173 46.79 13.05 1.63
CA THR A 173 47.34 12.05 2.55
C THR A 173 48.66 11.48 1.98
N ARG A 174 48.70 11.18 0.69
CA ARG A 174 49.89 10.67 0.01
C ARG A 174 51.02 11.71 0.00
N GLN A 175 50.72 12.99 -0.24
CA GLN A 175 51.71 14.07 -0.20
C GLN A 175 52.26 14.27 1.22
N SER A 176 51.38 14.28 2.22
CA SER A 176 51.75 14.40 3.63
C SER A 176 52.67 13.25 4.08
N ALA A 177 52.28 12.00 3.79
CA ALA A 177 53.07 10.82 4.10
C ALA A 177 54.45 10.84 3.42
N ARG A 178 54.53 11.33 2.17
CA ARG A 178 55.82 11.50 1.47
C ARG A 178 56.68 12.57 2.10
N ALA A 179 56.11 13.73 2.44
CA ALA A 179 56.85 14.80 3.10
C ALA A 179 57.40 14.34 4.45
N GLU A 180 56.62 13.57 5.21
CA GLU A 180 57.08 12.96 6.46
C GLU A 180 58.19 11.92 6.22
N ALA A 181 58.03 11.04 5.23
CA ALA A 181 59.06 10.07 4.87
C ALA A 181 60.38 10.75 4.46
N ASP A 182 60.32 11.79 3.63
CA ASP A 182 61.48 12.58 3.21
C ASP A 182 62.16 13.26 4.40
N ARG A 183 61.37 13.80 5.33
CA ARG A 183 61.88 14.37 6.58
C ARG A 183 62.61 13.33 7.41
N VAL A 184 62.00 12.17 7.65
CA VAL A 184 62.60 11.08 8.45
C VAL A 184 63.88 10.57 7.78
N LEU A 185 63.89 10.40 6.46
CA LEU A 185 65.08 10.01 5.71
C LEU A 185 66.18 11.08 5.78
N GLY A 186 65.83 12.36 5.70
CA GLY A 186 66.76 13.47 5.87
C GLY A 186 67.39 13.49 7.27
N GLU A 187 66.58 13.33 8.32
CA GLU A 187 67.05 13.23 9.71
C GLU A 187 67.95 12.01 9.92
N ALA A 188 67.57 10.84 9.39
CA ALA A 188 68.36 9.62 9.49
C ALA A 188 69.72 9.75 8.76
N ARG A 189 69.74 10.35 7.57
CA ARG A 189 70.98 10.64 6.82
C ARG A 189 71.90 11.60 7.59
N SER A 190 71.36 12.71 8.09
CA SER A 190 72.13 13.66 8.90
C SER A 190 72.74 13.02 10.16
N ARG A 191 71.98 12.15 10.85
CA ARG A 191 72.50 11.36 11.98
C ARG A 191 73.61 10.40 11.55
N ALA A 192 73.43 9.71 10.42
CA ALA A 192 74.44 8.80 9.89
C ALA A 192 75.74 9.56 9.55
N ASP A 193 75.64 10.70 8.86
CA ASP A 193 76.79 11.55 8.53
C ASP A 193 77.50 12.07 9.79
N ALA A 194 76.74 12.48 10.82
CA ALA A 194 77.31 12.89 12.09
C ALA A 194 78.05 11.75 12.81
N ILE A 195 77.50 10.54 12.81
CA ILE A 195 78.14 9.35 13.38
C ILE A 195 79.41 9.01 12.60
N LEU A 196 79.37 9.02 11.27
CA LEU A 196 80.52 8.77 10.41
C LEU A 196 81.62 9.82 10.61
N GLY A 197 81.26 11.10 10.66
CA GLY A 197 82.20 12.18 10.94
C GLY A 197 82.84 12.04 12.33
N ALA A 198 82.05 11.72 13.36
CA ALA A 198 82.58 11.46 14.70
C ALA A 198 83.49 10.22 14.74
N ALA A 199 83.14 9.16 14.01
CA ALA A 199 83.98 7.96 13.90
C ALA A 199 85.31 8.28 13.19
N GLN A 200 85.28 9.03 12.08
CA GLN A 200 86.47 9.47 11.36
C GLN A 200 87.38 10.35 12.22
N GLN A 201 86.80 11.29 12.99
CA GLN A 201 87.56 12.11 13.94
C GLN A 201 88.22 11.26 15.02
N ARG A 202 87.52 10.25 15.55
CA ARG A 202 88.10 9.31 16.53
C ARG A 202 89.24 8.49 15.93
N VAL A 203 89.07 8.00 14.70
CA VAL A 203 90.14 7.29 13.98
C VAL A 203 91.36 8.20 13.80
N ALA A 204 91.17 9.43 13.31
CA ALA A 204 92.27 10.39 13.15
C ALA A 204 92.97 10.73 14.49
N ALA A 205 92.23 10.89 15.58
CA ALA A 205 92.80 11.12 16.91
C ALA A 205 93.58 9.91 17.44
N LEU A 206 93.09 8.68 17.17
CA LEU A 206 93.81 7.45 17.47
C LEU A 206 95.08 7.31 16.62
N ASP A 207 95.02 7.66 15.35
CA ASP A 207 96.18 7.65 14.44
C ASP A 207 97.24 8.67 14.89
N GLU A 208 96.83 9.87 15.30
CA GLU A 208 97.75 10.87 15.86
C GLU A 208 98.36 10.39 17.19
N HIS A 209 97.55 9.81 18.07
CA HIS A 209 98.02 9.28 19.35
C HIS A 209 98.98 8.10 19.16
N THR A 210 98.68 7.18 18.25
CA THR A 210 99.57 6.06 17.90
C THR A 210 100.85 6.56 17.24
N GLY A 211 100.76 7.53 16.32
CA GLY A 211 101.92 8.21 15.73
C GLY A 211 102.83 8.84 16.77
N ARG A 212 102.27 9.59 17.73
CA ARG A 212 103.03 10.17 18.86
C ARG A 212 103.69 9.10 19.74
N ARG A 213 102.98 8.01 20.05
CA ARG A 213 103.55 6.90 20.82
C ARG A 213 104.67 6.17 20.08
N VAL A 214 104.52 5.94 18.78
CA VAL A 214 105.56 5.33 17.94
C VAL A 214 106.79 6.24 17.87
N ALA A 215 106.60 7.55 17.69
CA ALA A 215 107.69 8.52 17.75
C ALA A 215 108.40 8.49 19.11
N GLN A 216 107.66 8.55 20.22
CA GLN A 216 108.23 8.46 21.57
C GLN A 216 108.97 7.14 21.82
N LEU A 217 108.43 6.01 21.36
CA LEU A 217 109.11 4.71 21.44
C LEU A 217 110.39 4.69 20.61
N THR A 218 110.39 5.34 19.45
CA THR A 218 111.58 5.46 18.59
C THR A 218 112.64 6.36 19.21
N ASP A 219 112.24 7.49 19.81
CA ASP A 219 113.14 8.41 20.50
C ASP A 219 113.77 7.75 21.74
N THR A 220 112.94 7.09 22.56
CA THR A 220 113.43 6.32 23.72
C THR A 220 114.32 5.16 23.29
N HIS A 221 113.99 4.44 22.21
CA HIS A 221 114.85 3.40 21.65
C HIS A 221 116.19 3.97 21.18
N THR A 222 116.18 5.08 20.46
CA THR A 222 117.40 5.76 19.98
C THR A 222 118.27 6.23 21.14
N GLU A 223 117.66 6.81 22.17
CA GLU A 223 118.35 7.23 23.39
C GLU A 223 118.92 6.03 24.16
N VAL A 224 118.19 4.90 24.25
CA VAL A 224 118.69 3.66 24.86
C VAL A 224 119.88 3.11 24.07
N VAL A 225 119.81 3.07 22.73
CA VAL A 225 120.92 2.64 21.87
C VAL A 225 122.13 3.57 22.01
N ARG A 226 121.90 4.89 22.09
CA ARG A 226 122.95 5.88 22.35
C ARG A 226 123.62 5.65 23.70
N ARG A 227 122.84 5.47 24.77
CA ARG A 227 123.35 5.15 26.12
C ARG A 227 124.08 3.82 26.17
N LEU A 228 123.58 2.78 25.49
CA LEU A 228 124.26 1.48 25.38
C LEU A 228 125.60 1.62 24.64
N THR A 229 125.67 2.44 23.59
CA THR A 229 126.92 2.73 22.87
C THR A 229 127.90 3.51 23.74
N GLU A 230 127.41 4.49 24.50
CA GLU A 230 128.21 5.27 25.46
C GLU A 230 128.76 4.38 26.58
N ILE A 231 127.91 3.56 27.22
CA ILE A 231 128.33 2.55 28.20
C ILE A 231 129.33 1.57 27.57
N GLY A 232 129.07 1.09 26.35
CA GLY A 232 129.96 0.21 25.60
C GLY A 232 131.33 0.85 25.34
N SER A 233 131.38 2.15 25.06
CA SER A 233 132.63 2.91 24.92
C SER A 233 133.35 3.11 26.26
N VAL A 234 132.63 3.33 27.36
CA VAL A 234 133.20 3.43 28.71
C VAL A 234 133.76 2.09 29.15
N VAL A 235 133.02 1.00 28.95
CA VAL A 235 133.49 -0.37 29.24
C VAL A 235 134.66 -0.73 28.33
N GLY A 236 134.60 -0.38 27.03
CA GLY A 236 135.71 -0.56 26.10
C GLY A 236 136.96 0.20 26.55
N GLY A 237 136.80 1.46 26.95
CA GLY A 237 137.88 2.27 27.53
C GLY A 237 138.41 1.70 28.84
N LEU A 238 137.55 1.16 29.71
CA LEU A 238 137.94 0.52 30.96
C LEU A 238 138.68 -0.79 30.72
N MET A 239 138.23 -1.63 29.79
CA MET A 239 138.92 -2.85 29.38
C MET A 239 140.25 -2.54 28.68
N GLN A 240 140.34 -1.45 27.93
CA GLN A 240 141.59 -1.02 27.29
C GLN A 240 142.56 -0.41 28.31
N TRP A 241 142.02 0.25 29.35
CA TRP A 241 142.77 0.69 30.53
C TRP A 241 143.24 -0.51 31.37
N GLU A 242 142.41 -1.53 31.56
CA GLU A 242 142.75 -2.81 32.20
C GLU A 242 143.82 -3.57 31.40
N ALA A 243 143.65 -3.69 30.08
CA ALA A 243 144.64 -4.31 29.20
C ALA A 243 145.96 -3.54 29.16
N ALA A 244 145.94 -2.21 29.30
CA ALA A 244 147.12 -1.38 29.44
C ALA A 244 147.75 -1.46 30.84
N ALA A 245 146.97 -1.81 31.88
CA ALA A 245 147.43 -1.94 33.26
C ALA A 245 148.17 -3.26 33.55
N GLY A 246 148.09 -4.27 32.68
CA GLY A 246 148.73 -5.57 32.91
C GLY A 246 148.01 -6.40 34.00
N PRO A 247 148.32 -7.71 34.10
CA PRO A 247 147.47 -8.65 34.82
C PRO A 247 147.52 -8.41 36.33
N LEU A 248 146.37 -8.12 36.93
CA LEU A 248 146.19 -8.16 38.37
C LEU A 248 145.74 -9.55 38.82
N ILE A 249 146.30 -9.91 39.96
CA ILE A 249 146.41 -11.22 40.58
C ILE A 249 145.06 -11.73 41.09
N ASP A 250 144.90 -13.05 41.00
CA ASP A 250 143.88 -13.89 41.64
C ASP A 250 143.95 -13.73 43.18
N GLU A 251 142.95 -13.08 43.79
CA GLU A 251 142.81 -13.05 45.25
C GLU A 251 141.41 -13.52 45.66
N ALA A 252 141.25 -14.83 45.56
CA ALA A 252 140.23 -15.59 46.25
C ALA A 252 140.52 -15.62 47.78
N VAL A 253 139.51 -15.21 48.56
CA VAL A 253 139.10 -15.82 49.85
C VAL A 253 139.94 -15.55 51.11
N VAL A 254 139.39 -14.74 52.05
CA VAL A 254 139.35 -15.06 53.51
C VAL A 254 138.05 -14.51 54.15
N LEU A 255 137.25 -15.42 54.72
CA LEU A 255 135.97 -15.30 55.47
C LEU A 255 136.21 -14.88 56.95
N PRO A 256 135.20 -14.58 57.84
CA PRO A 256 134.33 -15.61 58.45
C PRO A 256 132.93 -15.07 58.99
N PRO A 257 132.17 -15.72 59.91
CA PRO A 257 130.88 -16.37 59.63
C PRO A 257 129.61 -15.80 60.34
N ALA A 258 128.43 -16.00 59.69
CA ALA A 258 127.01 -16.19 60.13
C ALA A 258 126.41 -15.41 61.35
N PRO A 259 125.09 -15.04 61.33
CA PRO A 259 124.06 -16.05 61.59
C PRO A 259 122.69 -15.90 60.86
N TYR A 260 121.85 -16.88 61.18
CA TYR A 260 120.67 -17.44 60.52
C TYR A 260 119.32 -16.81 60.99
N GLN A 261 118.24 -17.18 60.26
CA GLN A 261 116.78 -17.21 60.60
C GLN A 261 115.90 -16.02 60.13
N PRO A 262 114.58 -16.20 59.90
CA PRO A 262 113.92 -17.06 58.90
C PRO A 262 112.69 -16.39 58.21
N TYR A 263 112.12 -17.03 57.17
CA TYR A 263 110.87 -16.65 56.47
C TYR A 263 109.60 -16.77 57.34
N PRO A 264 108.43 -16.28 56.87
CA PRO A 264 107.47 -17.30 56.41
C PRO A 264 106.60 -16.93 55.19
N GLN A 265 106.32 -17.95 54.39
CA GLN A 265 105.10 -18.10 53.61
C GLN A 265 103.93 -18.42 54.55
N GLN A 266 102.71 -18.00 54.24
CA GLN A 266 101.53 -18.85 54.51
C GLN A 266 100.30 -18.46 53.71
N ALA A 267 99.68 -19.51 53.19
CA ALA A 267 98.35 -19.55 52.63
C ALA A 267 97.40 -20.32 53.59
N HIS A 268 96.11 -19.95 53.52
CA HIS A 268 94.89 -20.74 53.78
C HIS A 268 94.15 -20.75 55.17
N GLN A 269 92.89 -20.28 55.09
CA GLN A 269 91.60 -20.89 55.55
C GLN A 269 91.04 -20.73 57.00
N SER A 270 89.78 -20.21 57.02
CA SER A 270 88.55 -20.63 57.78
C SER A 270 88.41 -20.58 59.31
N GLY A 271 87.28 -20.02 59.81
CA GLY A 271 86.54 -20.52 61.00
C GLY A 271 85.83 -19.52 61.94
N ARG A 272 84.47 -19.53 61.93
CA ARG A 272 83.39 -18.89 62.76
C ARG A 272 83.41 -19.23 64.30
N PRO A 273 82.43 -18.86 65.20
CA PRO A 273 81.03 -18.31 65.09
C PRO A 273 80.73 -17.10 66.04
N ALA A 274 79.55 -16.47 66.21
CA ALA A 274 78.13 -16.89 66.21
C ALA A 274 77.12 -15.73 65.95
N ALA A 275 75.86 -16.10 65.69
CA ALA A 275 74.65 -15.34 65.26
C ALA A 275 73.76 -14.87 66.47
N PRO A 276 72.47 -14.43 66.38
CA PRO A 276 71.46 -14.36 65.27
C PRO A 276 70.83 -12.94 65.06
N GLU A 277 70.00 -12.61 64.05
CA GLU A 277 68.63 -13.10 63.75
C GLU A 277 68.11 -12.59 62.36
N GLU A 278 67.03 -13.25 61.90
CA GLU A 278 66.22 -13.34 60.66
C GLU A 278 65.85 -12.02 59.90
N ALA A 279 65.34 -11.94 58.64
CA ALA A 279 64.60 -12.83 57.74
C ALA A 279 64.67 -12.37 56.24
N GLN A 280 64.97 -13.30 55.33
CA GLN A 280 64.29 -13.70 54.07
C GLN A 280 63.80 -12.71 52.94
N PRO A 281 63.64 -13.22 51.68
CA PRO A 281 64.31 -12.67 50.47
C PRO A 281 63.36 -12.47 49.26
N SER A 282 63.89 -12.13 48.07
CA SER A 282 63.53 -12.82 46.80
C SER A 282 64.34 -12.34 45.58
N SER A 283 64.76 -13.33 44.80
CA SER A 283 65.39 -13.29 43.48
C SER A 283 64.67 -14.32 42.61
N GLU A 284 64.66 -14.13 41.27
CA GLU A 284 64.78 -15.13 40.17
C GLU A 284 64.10 -14.63 38.86
N PRO A 285 64.28 -15.26 37.68
CA PRO A 285 65.51 -15.31 36.90
C PRO A 285 65.29 -14.96 35.41
N VAL A 286 66.38 -14.84 34.64
CA VAL A 286 66.36 -14.83 33.17
C VAL A 286 66.59 -16.26 32.68
N THR A 287 65.64 -16.84 31.96
CA THR A 287 65.85 -18.06 31.15
C THR A 287 65.35 -17.86 29.72
N ARG A 288 66.22 -18.23 28.79
CA ARG A 288 66.00 -18.40 27.36
C ARG A 288 65.50 -19.83 27.10
N ALA A 289 64.38 -19.98 26.39
CA ALA A 289 64.01 -21.20 25.67
C ALA A 289 63.08 -20.86 24.50
N GLU A 290 63.28 -21.56 23.39
CA GLU A 290 62.57 -21.50 22.12
C GLU A 290 61.20 -22.21 22.14
N ASN A 291 60.34 -21.83 21.19
CA ASN A 291 59.20 -22.54 20.59
C ASN A 291 58.03 -23.04 21.46
N ALA A 292 56.85 -22.44 21.24
CA ALA A 292 55.70 -23.10 20.60
C ALA A 292 54.52 -22.12 20.43
N MET A 293 53.81 -22.27 19.31
CA MET A 293 52.56 -21.62 18.95
C MET A 293 51.47 -21.78 20.02
N ASN A 294 50.73 -20.71 20.34
CA ASN A 294 49.27 -20.80 20.43
C ASN A 294 48.60 -19.41 20.31
N GLU A 295 47.42 -19.46 19.73
CA GLU A 295 46.47 -18.42 19.33
C GLU A 295 46.10 -17.41 20.44
N GLN A 296 45.93 -16.13 20.07
CA GLN A 296 44.66 -15.40 20.25
C GLN A 296 44.77 -13.97 19.70
N ASP A 297 44.17 -13.84 18.53
CA ASP A 297 43.70 -12.63 17.89
C ASP A 297 42.65 -11.94 18.81
N HIS A 298 42.81 -10.64 19.07
CA HIS A 298 41.75 -9.81 19.62
C HIS A 298 41.31 -8.86 18.52
N GLY A 299 40.44 -9.43 17.69
CA GLY A 299 39.68 -8.76 16.66
C GLY A 299 38.75 -7.69 17.24
N ALA A 300 38.60 -6.66 16.42
CA ALA A 300 37.66 -5.57 16.55
C ALA A 300 36.24 -6.08 16.79
N ALA A 301 35.57 -5.49 17.79
CA ALA A 301 34.14 -5.63 17.97
C ALA A 301 33.42 -4.63 17.05
N VAL A 302 32.97 -5.12 15.90
CA VAL A 302 31.89 -4.55 15.10
C VAL A 302 31.11 -5.72 14.48
N GLU A 303 29.79 -5.52 14.37
CA GLU A 303 28.73 -6.42 13.85
C GLU A 303 28.10 -7.31 14.95
N ASP A 304 26.78 -7.33 15.16
CA ASP A 304 25.72 -7.58 14.18
C ASP A 304 24.44 -6.74 14.36
N LEU A 305 23.97 -6.13 13.28
CA LEU A 305 22.56 -5.80 13.03
C LEU A 305 22.16 -6.47 11.71
N ASP A 306 21.72 -7.72 11.79
CA ASP A 306 21.13 -8.44 10.66
C ASP A 306 19.67 -7.98 10.44
N LEU A 307 19.54 -6.95 9.60
CA LEU A 307 18.28 -6.55 8.96
C LEU A 307 18.04 -7.49 7.76
N ARG A 308 17.21 -8.53 7.98
CA ARG A 308 16.65 -9.35 6.91
C ARG A 308 15.78 -8.49 5.99
N MET A 309 16.34 -8.13 4.84
CA MET A 309 15.63 -7.56 3.70
C MET A 309 14.90 -8.69 2.96
N ILE A 310 13.57 -8.63 2.88
CA ILE A 310 12.78 -9.51 2.01
C ILE A 310 12.98 -8.99 0.59
N VAL A 311 13.74 -9.72 -0.21
CA VAL A 311 13.81 -9.57 -1.67
C VAL A 311 12.93 -10.67 -2.26
N GLU A 312 11.76 -10.30 -2.79
CA GLU A 312 10.96 -11.19 -3.64
C GLU A 312 11.68 -11.32 -4.99
N ASP A 313 12.38 -12.45 -5.15
CA ASP A 313 13.00 -12.84 -6.41
C ASP A 313 11.95 -13.52 -7.31
N THR A 314 11.52 -12.80 -8.34
CA THR A 314 10.59 -13.28 -9.36
C THR A 314 11.37 -14.15 -10.36
N ARG A 315 11.13 -15.47 -10.33
CA ARG A 315 11.61 -16.38 -11.38
C ARG A 315 10.62 -16.46 -12.55
N PRO A 316 11.09 -16.45 -13.81
CA PRO A 316 10.23 -16.55 -14.98
C PRO A 316 10.12 -17.99 -15.49
N GLY A 317 8.92 -18.31 -16.00
CA GLY A 317 8.72 -19.21 -17.13
C GLY A 317 8.51 -20.69 -16.82
N GLU A 318 7.25 -21.13 -16.84
CA GLU A 318 6.90 -22.36 -17.54
C GLU A 318 5.46 -22.31 -18.06
N GLN A 319 5.35 -22.58 -19.36
CA GLN A 319 4.14 -22.55 -20.17
C GLN A 319 3.32 -23.80 -19.90
N THR A 320 2.01 -23.66 -19.66
CA THR A 320 1.04 -24.69 -20.08
C THR A 320 -0.29 -24.07 -20.45
N SER A 321 -0.49 -23.98 -21.76
CA SER A 321 -1.71 -24.22 -22.54
C SER A 321 -3.07 -23.99 -21.88
N VAL A 322 -3.78 -23.00 -22.41
CA VAL A 322 -5.24 -22.95 -22.49
C VAL A 322 -5.76 -24.15 -23.31
N PRO A 323 -7.04 -24.54 -23.16
CA PRO A 323 -7.96 -24.12 -24.21
C PRO A 323 -9.27 -23.54 -23.70
N SER A 324 -9.72 -22.54 -24.44
CA SER A 324 -11.08 -22.00 -24.47
C SER A 324 -12.04 -23.06 -24.99
N GLU A 325 -13.25 -23.14 -24.43
CA GLU A 325 -14.38 -23.72 -25.16
C GLU A 325 -15.66 -22.92 -24.90
N SER A 326 -16.12 -22.32 -25.99
CA SER A 326 -17.44 -21.74 -26.18
C SER A 326 -18.49 -22.85 -26.34
N MET A 327 -19.63 -22.73 -25.66
CA MET A 327 -20.86 -23.33 -26.18
C MET A 327 -22.01 -22.31 -26.13
N ILE A 328 -22.35 -21.85 -27.33
CA ILE A 328 -23.68 -21.40 -27.71
C ILE A 328 -24.46 -22.66 -28.10
N ALA A 329 -25.62 -22.92 -27.47
CA ALA A 329 -26.84 -23.41 -28.12
C ALA A 329 -27.91 -23.80 -27.08
N GLY A 330 -29.16 -23.45 -27.38
CA GLY A 330 -30.27 -24.39 -27.15
C GLY A 330 -31.33 -23.97 -26.14
N SER A 331 -32.43 -23.47 -26.68
CA SER A 331 -33.76 -23.30 -26.08
C SER A 331 -34.21 -24.36 -25.08
N MET A 332 -34.88 -23.93 -24.00
CA MET A 332 -36.05 -24.65 -23.48
C MET A 332 -37.03 -23.67 -22.83
N VAL A 333 -38.23 -23.62 -23.39
CA VAL A 333 -39.43 -22.97 -22.88
C VAL A 333 -39.98 -23.87 -21.78
N GLU A 334 -40.16 -23.34 -20.56
CA GLU A 334 -41.05 -23.99 -19.59
C GLU A 334 -41.78 -22.96 -18.73
N SER A 335 -43.11 -23.05 -18.83
CA SER A 335 -44.10 -22.23 -18.17
C SER A 335 -44.17 -22.55 -16.67
N GLY A 336 -44.20 -21.53 -15.83
CA GLY A 336 -44.51 -21.66 -14.40
C GLY A 336 -45.19 -20.40 -13.89
N ILE A 337 -46.49 -20.51 -13.61
CA ILE A 337 -47.40 -19.46 -13.12
C ILE A 337 -47.53 -19.60 -11.58
N MET A 338 -47.68 -18.45 -10.89
CA MET A 338 -48.02 -18.21 -9.46
C MET A 338 -46.80 -18.22 -8.51
N GLU A 339 -46.58 -17.31 -7.55
CA GLU A 339 -47.41 -16.43 -6.69
C GLU A 339 -46.66 -15.08 -6.49
N SER A 340 -47.27 -13.91 -6.66
CA SER A 340 -47.88 -13.08 -5.59
C SER A 340 -47.07 -12.97 -4.29
N GLU A 341 -46.20 -11.94 -4.19
CA GLU A 341 -46.04 -11.18 -2.95
C GLU A 341 -45.93 -9.68 -3.28
N MET A 342 -46.83 -8.92 -2.67
CA MET A 342 -46.90 -7.47 -2.69
C MET A 342 -45.96 -6.92 -1.62
N THR A 343 -45.12 -5.95 -1.95
CA THR A 343 -44.78 -4.87 -1.02
C THR A 343 -44.71 -3.57 -1.79
N GLU A 344 -45.60 -2.68 -1.38
CA GLU A 344 -45.77 -1.28 -1.78
C GLU A 344 -44.51 -0.47 -1.48
N ASP A 345 -44.12 0.41 -2.40
CA ASP A 345 -43.49 1.69 -2.05
C ASP A 345 -43.72 2.69 -3.20
N THR A 346 -44.89 3.35 -3.17
CA THR A 346 -45.22 4.48 -4.04
C THR A 346 -45.22 5.75 -3.23
N ASP A 347 -44.10 6.47 -3.30
CA ASP A 347 -43.97 7.84 -2.78
C ASP A 347 -43.59 8.75 -3.95
N VAL A 348 -44.60 9.27 -4.67
CA VAL A 348 -44.41 10.38 -5.61
C VAL A 348 -45.61 11.33 -5.54
N ASP A 349 -45.38 12.43 -4.84
CA ASP A 349 -46.26 13.59 -4.69
C ASP A 349 -46.36 14.36 -6.02
N PHE A 350 -47.54 14.31 -6.66
CA PHE A 350 -47.84 15.12 -7.84
C PHE A 350 -48.89 16.19 -7.51
N GLY A 351 -48.42 17.44 -7.55
CA GLY A 351 -49.20 18.65 -7.39
C GLY A 351 -50.45 18.68 -8.28
N ARG A 352 -51.59 18.95 -7.64
CA ARG A 352 -52.87 19.16 -8.31
C ARG A 352 -53.26 20.65 -8.21
N VAL A 353 -53.09 21.33 -9.34
CA VAL A 353 -53.65 22.66 -9.63
C VAL A 353 -55.17 22.62 -9.46
N ARG A 354 -55.71 23.30 -8.44
CA ARG A 354 -57.15 23.58 -8.33
C ARG A 354 -57.48 24.83 -9.15
N ARG A 355 -58.21 24.65 -10.25
CA ARG A 355 -59.11 25.67 -10.80
C ARG A 355 -60.38 25.68 -9.95
N GLN A 356 -60.68 26.80 -9.30
CA GLN A 356 -62.03 27.10 -8.82
C GLN A 356 -62.64 28.12 -9.78
N SER A 357 -63.81 27.77 -10.29
CA SER A 357 -64.78 28.65 -10.92
C SER A 357 -65.98 28.75 -9.98
N ASP A 358 -66.75 29.82 -10.16
CA ASP A 358 -68.05 30.14 -9.57
C ASP A 358 -67.99 30.92 -8.24
N GLU A 359 -68.78 31.96 -7.99
CA GLU A 359 -69.75 32.75 -8.75
C GLU A 359 -70.09 33.98 -7.87
N GLN A 360 -70.39 35.12 -8.52
CA GLN A 360 -71.36 36.16 -8.15
C GLN A 360 -71.38 36.81 -6.74
N GLU A 361 -71.19 38.14 -6.70
CA GLU A 361 -72.22 39.08 -6.21
C GLU A 361 -71.97 40.51 -6.73
N PRO A 362 -73.01 41.28 -7.14
CA PRO A 362 -72.87 42.63 -7.68
C PRO A 362 -73.30 43.70 -6.67
N MET A 363 -72.63 44.85 -6.58
CA MET A 363 -73.28 46.08 -6.12
C MET A 363 -72.59 47.32 -6.70
N ARG A 364 -73.39 48.11 -7.42
CA ARG A 364 -73.14 49.51 -7.75
C ARG A 364 -73.15 50.37 -6.48
N GLY A 365 -72.24 51.32 -6.43
CA GLY A 365 -72.26 52.52 -5.58
C GLY A 365 -71.37 53.56 -6.22
#